data_AF-A0ABD5FNN1-F1
#
_entry.id   AF-A0ABD5FNN1-F1
#
_cell.length_a   1.000
_cell.length_b   1.000
_cell.length_c   1.000
_cell.angle_alpha   90.00
_cell.angle_beta   90.00
_cell.angle_gamma   90.00
#
_symmetry.space_group_name_H-M   'P 1'
#
loop_
_entity.id
_entity.type
_entity.pdbx_description
1 polymer ?
#
loop_
_entity_poly.entity_id
_entity_poly.type
_entity_poly.pdbx_seq_one_letter_code
_entity_poly.pdbx_strand_id
1 'polypeptide(L)'
;MKLRKELLGIVLAFSMTGIIATSVNANAYQDVYDQQEKQEQKINKLLQSVFISEDEQSTLEHELTSFDQVKDRENRQGLLDLIAQSEATLAKVEKNVSSAEANAVKTELSQIKTQLDALAKKSDEAFITKDDQTQINEITEKYQTVFGTSEITPVRSLANEVTTLAKAVERHQKELISLVDKLKEDNKATDTLLKKDYLSERDKKDLTQNKAVNQTFFEDADEKTAVEERQSDSAKLIENIRQKQEATAKEFKDYEFKAKSLIKETTLLLDDGDLTKDETKELTTAKTTLEDSLALKDYSPGTLKDDFAALDSQYDSAKTSSDKRIADKKKEAEAAAKAEREKQAKEQAEAAEQAKANEEANQANANQATPSPSLVGEWYQAPAGYKFLKVESGKTYGQVKIPENFTLITDSEAQSYSPGHGNGYAKQ
;
A
#
# COMPACT_ATOMS: atom_id res chain seq x y z
N MET A 1 -20.18 80.94 -28.09
CA MET A 1 -20.86 82.24 -27.90
C MET A 1 -20.63 82.72 -26.46
N LYS A 2 -19.52 83.43 -26.22
CA LYS A 2 -19.21 84.19 -24.99
C LYS A 2 -17.83 84.86 -25.19
N LEU A 3 -17.86 86.10 -25.69
CA LEU A 3 -16.90 87.20 -25.49
C LEU A 3 -17.10 88.27 -26.58
N ARG A 4 -18.35 88.74 -26.71
CA ARG A 4 -18.59 90.15 -27.02
C ARG A 4 -18.34 90.90 -25.71
N LYS A 5 -17.10 91.34 -25.46
CA LYS A 5 -16.71 92.37 -24.47
C LYS A 5 -15.19 92.42 -24.40
N GLU A 6 -14.59 93.14 -25.35
CA GLU A 6 -13.35 93.94 -25.21
C GLU A 6 -12.98 94.64 -26.54
N LEU A 7 -14.00 95.12 -27.26
CA LEU A 7 -13.86 95.99 -28.43
C LEU A 7 -14.49 97.36 -28.12
N LEU A 8 -14.02 97.99 -27.04
CA LEU A 8 -14.44 99.33 -26.63
C LEU A 8 -13.27 100.00 -25.89
N GLY A 9 -12.19 100.22 -26.63
CA GLY A 9 -11.00 100.87 -26.10
C GLY A 9 -9.88 100.92 -27.13
N ILE A 10 -10.12 101.58 -28.27
CA ILE A 10 -9.17 102.26 -29.19
C ILE A 10 -9.94 102.47 -30.51
N VAL A 11 -10.87 103.41 -30.51
CA VAL A 11 -11.28 104.14 -31.72
C VAL A 11 -11.56 105.56 -31.28
N LEU A 12 -10.52 106.39 -31.16
CA LEU A 12 -10.63 107.85 -31.21
C LEU A 12 -9.26 108.52 -31.30
N ALA A 13 -8.58 108.25 -32.41
CA ALA A 13 -7.78 109.25 -33.12
C ALA A 13 -7.46 108.68 -34.50
N PHE A 14 -8.34 108.94 -35.48
CA PHE A 14 -8.10 109.12 -36.91
C PHE A 14 -9.45 109.00 -37.62
N SER A 15 -10.15 110.12 -37.69
CA SER A 15 -11.42 110.28 -38.39
C SER A 15 -11.23 110.24 -39.91
N MET A 16 -12.05 109.40 -40.54
CA MET A 16 -12.63 109.58 -41.89
C MET A 16 -11.72 109.51 -43.12
N THR A 17 -11.32 108.30 -43.48
CA THR A 17 -11.34 107.75 -44.86
C THR A 17 -10.96 106.25 -44.80
N GLY A 18 -11.93 105.34 -44.81
CA GLY A 18 -11.61 103.89 -44.84
C GLY A 18 -12.58 102.94 -44.14
N ILE A 19 -13.90 103.12 -44.25
CA ILE A 19 -14.89 102.24 -43.59
C ILE A 19 -15.04 100.87 -44.30
N ILE A 20 -14.39 100.65 -45.45
CA ILE A 20 -14.25 99.32 -46.08
C ILE A 20 -12.97 98.59 -45.62
N ALA A 21 -12.02 99.29 -44.97
CA ALA A 21 -10.72 98.74 -44.58
C ALA A 21 -10.67 98.19 -43.13
N THR A 22 -11.57 98.61 -42.24
CA THR A 22 -11.51 98.23 -40.80
C THR A 22 -12.08 96.83 -40.51
N SER A 23 -13.12 96.38 -41.22
CA SER A 23 -13.63 95.01 -41.10
C SER A 23 -12.71 93.97 -41.75
N VAL A 24 -12.06 94.32 -42.86
CA VAL A 24 -11.03 93.48 -43.50
C VAL A 24 -9.81 93.34 -42.59
N ASN A 25 -9.39 94.40 -41.90
CA ASN A 25 -8.25 94.35 -40.98
C ASN A 25 -8.57 93.59 -39.69
N ALA A 26 -9.75 93.77 -39.09
CA ALA A 26 -10.16 93.01 -37.91
C ALA A 26 -10.26 91.49 -38.17
N ASN A 27 -10.84 91.09 -39.32
CA ASN A 27 -10.86 89.68 -39.73
C ASN A 27 -9.44 89.15 -39.98
N ALA A 28 -8.56 89.96 -40.57
CA ALA A 28 -7.18 89.56 -40.87
C ALA A 28 -6.26 89.43 -39.64
N TYR A 29 -6.60 90.06 -38.51
CA TYR A 29 -5.95 89.82 -37.21
C TYR A 29 -6.59 88.66 -36.45
N GLN A 30 -7.90 88.41 -36.61
CA GLN A 30 -8.53 87.21 -36.06
C GLN A 30 -7.91 85.94 -36.67
N ASP A 31 -7.64 85.91 -37.97
CA ASP A 31 -6.96 84.79 -38.63
C ASP A 31 -5.55 84.52 -38.04
N VAL A 32 -4.84 85.56 -37.61
CA VAL A 32 -3.52 85.46 -36.95
C VAL A 32 -3.67 84.80 -35.57
N TYR A 33 -4.65 85.23 -34.78
CA TYR A 33 -4.90 84.64 -33.47
C TYR A 33 -5.42 83.20 -33.56
N ASP A 34 -6.26 82.88 -34.55
CA ASP A 34 -6.72 81.50 -34.79
C ASP A 34 -5.58 80.57 -35.25
N GLN A 35 -4.58 81.11 -35.98
CA GLN A 35 -3.36 80.37 -36.33
C GLN A 35 -2.49 80.14 -35.10
N GLN A 36 -2.29 81.18 -34.27
CA GLN A 36 -1.56 81.06 -33.02
C GLN A 36 -2.21 80.03 -32.07
N GLU A 37 -3.53 80.05 -31.89
CA GLU A 37 -4.22 79.08 -31.03
C GLU A 37 -3.96 77.63 -31.47
N LYS A 38 -3.95 77.38 -32.78
CA LYS A 38 -3.58 76.06 -33.33
C LYS A 38 -2.13 75.69 -33.07
N GLN A 39 -1.21 76.66 -33.12
CA GLN A 39 0.19 76.43 -32.79
C GLN A 39 0.36 76.13 -31.30
N GLU A 40 -0.28 76.89 -30.41
CA GLU A 40 -0.26 76.65 -28.97
C GLU A 40 -0.77 75.25 -28.62
N GLN A 41 -1.83 74.80 -29.28
CA GLN A 41 -2.33 73.43 -29.11
C GLN A 41 -1.30 72.36 -29.53
N LYS A 42 -0.58 72.58 -30.63
CA LYS A 42 0.50 71.67 -31.08
C LYS A 42 1.70 71.69 -30.14
N ILE A 43 2.12 72.88 -29.70
CA ILE A 43 3.20 73.06 -28.73
C ILE A 43 2.87 72.29 -27.45
N ASN A 44 1.68 72.52 -26.87
CA ASN A 44 1.25 71.85 -25.64
C ASN A 44 1.21 70.32 -25.79
N LYS A 45 0.85 69.81 -26.98
CA LYS A 45 0.89 68.37 -27.26
C LYS A 45 2.32 67.82 -27.28
N LEU A 46 3.27 68.54 -27.88
CA LEU A 46 4.68 68.11 -27.91
C LEU A 46 5.35 68.18 -26.54
N LEU A 47 5.00 69.19 -25.73
CA LEU A 47 5.48 69.32 -24.35
C LEU A 47 5.05 68.15 -23.45
N GLN A 48 3.98 67.44 -23.80
CA GLN A 48 3.54 66.22 -23.10
C GLN A 48 4.28 64.95 -23.56
N SER A 49 5.06 65.04 -24.64
CA SER A 49 5.81 63.89 -25.16
C SER A 49 6.95 63.52 -24.22
N VAL A 50 7.10 62.22 -23.94
CA VAL A 50 8.25 61.69 -23.17
C VAL A 50 9.56 61.77 -23.97
N PHE A 51 9.48 62.10 -25.26
CA PHE A 51 10.63 62.12 -26.17
C PHE A 51 11.11 63.53 -26.54
N ILE A 52 10.48 64.58 -26.02
CA ILE A 52 10.98 65.95 -26.19
C ILE A 52 12.26 66.13 -25.36
N SER A 53 13.28 66.76 -25.93
CA SER A 53 14.49 67.11 -25.18
C SER A 53 14.29 68.36 -24.31
N GLU A 54 15.11 68.53 -23.26
CA GLU A 54 15.04 69.70 -22.37
C GLU A 54 15.23 71.02 -23.14
N ASP A 55 16.15 71.06 -24.10
CA ASP A 55 16.41 72.24 -24.95
C ASP A 55 15.20 72.59 -25.83
N GLU A 56 14.56 71.59 -26.42
CA GLU A 56 13.36 71.77 -27.25
C GLU A 56 12.16 72.18 -26.40
N GLN A 57 12.01 71.60 -25.21
CA GLN A 57 11.00 72.01 -24.24
C GLN A 57 11.17 73.49 -23.88
N SER A 58 12.37 73.93 -23.51
CA SER A 58 12.64 75.34 -23.17
C SER A 58 12.38 76.28 -24.36
N THR A 59 12.74 75.85 -25.57
CA THR A 59 12.48 76.61 -26.80
C THR A 59 10.98 76.79 -27.05
N LEU A 60 10.19 75.71 -26.94
CA LEU A 60 8.75 75.74 -27.15
C LEU A 60 8.00 76.51 -26.05
N GLU A 61 8.43 76.41 -24.79
CA GLU A 61 7.89 77.21 -23.68
C GLU A 61 8.17 78.70 -23.89
N HIS A 62 9.36 79.06 -24.36
CA HIS A 62 9.67 80.44 -24.73
C HIS A 62 8.78 80.95 -25.87
N GLU A 63 8.53 80.13 -26.90
CA GLU A 63 7.62 80.48 -28.01
C GLU A 63 6.18 80.75 -27.56
N LEU A 64 5.65 79.99 -26.60
CA LEU A 64 4.33 80.28 -26.01
C LEU A 64 4.30 81.68 -25.37
N THR A 65 5.38 82.08 -24.70
CA THR A 65 5.43 83.37 -24.01
C THR A 65 5.77 84.55 -24.93
N SER A 66 6.49 84.32 -26.02
CA SER A 66 6.98 85.40 -26.89
C SER A 66 5.86 86.05 -27.69
N PHE A 67 4.89 85.27 -28.19
CA PHE A 67 3.73 85.80 -28.90
C PHE A 67 2.88 86.69 -27.99
N ASP A 68 2.61 86.24 -26.77
CA ASP A 68 1.85 87.00 -25.76
C ASP A 68 2.50 88.33 -25.39
N GLN A 69 3.84 88.40 -25.41
CA GLN A 69 4.58 89.63 -25.08
C GLN A 69 4.53 90.68 -26.18
N VAL A 70 4.34 90.28 -27.44
CA VAL A 70 4.43 91.17 -28.60
C VAL A 70 3.10 91.44 -29.30
N LYS A 71 2.04 90.67 -28.98
CA LYS A 71 0.72 90.74 -29.66
C LYS A 71 0.05 92.10 -29.71
N ASP A 72 0.29 92.96 -28.71
CA ASP A 72 -0.31 94.30 -28.61
C ASP A 72 0.58 95.42 -29.19
N ARG A 73 1.82 95.08 -29.58
CA ARG A 73 2.84 96.06 -30.02
C ARG A 73 3.29 95.86 -31.45
N GLU A 74 3.26 94.62 -31.94
CA GLU A 74 3.67 94.29 -33.31
C GLU A 74 2.55 94.50 -34.33
N ASN A 75 2.96 94.77 -35.56
CA ASN A 75 2.02 94.82 -36.67
C ASN A 75 1.69 93.41 -37.19
N ARG A 76 0.66 93.29 -38.04
CA ARG A 76 0.22 92.01 -38.59
C ARG A 76 1.35 91.20 -39.25
N GLN A 77 2.28 91.85 -39.95
CA GLN A 77 3.38 91.16 -40.60
C GLN A 77 4.37 90.60 -39.58
N GLY A 78 4.71 91.37 -38.54
CA GLY A 78 5.57 90.89 -37.44
C GLY A 78 4.98 89.71 -36.69
N LEU A 79 3.66 89.70 -36.46
CA LEU A 79 2.96 88.56 -35.85
C LEU A 79 2.95 87.32 -36.76
N LEU A 80 2.76 87.51 -38.07
CA LEU A 80 2.85 86.43 -39.06
C LEU A 80 4.27 85.86 -39.18
N ASP A 81 5.29 86.71 -39.10
CA ASP A 81 6.69 86.29 -39.13
C ASP A 81 7.04 85.47 -37.87
N LEU A 82 6.51 85.84 -36.71
CA LEU A 82 6.68 85.09 -35.46
C LEU A 82 5.97 83.72 -35.53
N ILE A 83 4.74 83.69 -36.04
CA ILE A 83 3.98 82.45 -36.31
C ILE A 83 4.76 81.56 -37.28
N ALA A 84 5.33 82.10 -38.35
CA ALA A 84 6.12 81.34 -39.32
C ALA A 84 7.41 80.76 -38.71
N GLN A 85 8.05 81.51 -37.82
CA GLN A 85 9.22 81.04 -37.07
C GLN A 85 8.86 79.88 -36.14
N SER A 86 7.78 80.03 -35.35
CA SER A 86 7.31 78.95 -34.47
C SER A 86 6.87 77.72 -35.29
N GLU A 87 6.28 77.90 -36.46
CA GLU A 87 5.96 76.81 -37.39
C GLU A 87 7.20 76.02 -37.83
N ALA A 88 8.31 76.72 -38.12
CA ALA A 88 9.56 76.08 -38.48
C ALA A 88 10.20 75.33 -37.30
N THR A 89 10.14 75.91 -36.09
CA THR A 89 10.58 75.25 -34.86
C THR A 89 9.74 74.01 -34.57
N LEU A 90 8.41 74.14 -34.59
CA LEU A 90 7.46 73.06 -34.41
C LEU A 90 7.74 71.91 -35.37
N ALA A 91 7.88 72.17 -36.67
CA ALA A 91 8.19 71.12 -37.64
C ALA A 91 9.52 70.39 -37.34
N LYS A 92 10.53 71.11 -36.84
CA LYS A 92 11.80 70.52 -36.42
C LYS A 92 11.63 69.66 -35.16
N VAL A 93 10.95 70.16 -34.13
CA VAL A 93 10.70 69.43 -32.88
C VAL A 93 9.79 68.22 -33.12
N GLU A 94 8.73 68.35 -33.90
CA GLU A 94 7.85 67.23 -34.31
C GLU A 94 8.66 66.11 -34.97
N LYS A 95 9.58 66.46 -35.89
CA LYS A 95 10.46 65.49 -36.55
C LYS A 95 11.42 64.83 -35.57
N ASN A 96 12.02 65.59 -34.66
CA ASN A 96 12.96 65.08 -33.67
C ASN A 96 12.28 64.14 -32.67
N VAL A 97 11.14 64.55 -32.10
CA VAL A 97 10.28 63.74 -31.22
C VAL A 97 9.87 62.44 -31.90
N SER A 98 9.37 62.52 -33.15
CA SER A 98 8.98 61.33 -33.91
C SER A 98 10.17 60.38 -34.18
N SER A 99 11.36 60.94 -34.45
CA SER A 99 12.58 60.14 -34.66
C SER A 99 13.05 59.48 -33.37
N ALA A 100 12.98 60.19 -32.24
CA ALA A 100 13.32 59.66 -30.92
C ALA A 100 12.36 58.54 -30.49
N GLU A 101 11.05 58.72 -30.70
CA GLU A 101 10.05 57.67 -30.46
C GLU A 101 10.30 56.44 -31.33
N ALA A 102 10.49 56.61 -32.64
CA ALA A 102 10.77 55.51 -33.56
C ALA A 102 12.04 54.72 -33.18
N ASN A 103 13.08 55.41 -32.71
CA ASN A 103 14.29 54.77 -32.19
C ASN A 103 14.03 53.98 -30.90
N ALA A 104 13.22 54.52 -29.99
CA ALA A 104 12.80 53.82 -28.78
C ALA A 104 11.99 52.56 -29.13
N VAL A 105 11.00 52.68 -30.03
CA VAL A 105 10.20 51.55 -30.55
C VAL A 105 11.10 50.45 -31.10
N LYS A 106 12.05 50.79 -31.97
CA LYS A 106 12.99 49.82 -32.56
C LYS A 106 13.83 49.11 -31.50
N THR A 107 14.30 49.86 -30.50
CA THR A 107 15.14 49.33 -29.42
C THR A 107 14.35 48.38 -28.53
N GLU A 108 13.17 48.81 -28.06
CA GLU A 108 12.31 48.01 -27.19
C GLU A 108 11.78 46.76 -27.92
N LEU A 109 11.38 46.86 -29.20
CA LEU A 109 11.00 45.69 -30.00
C LEU A 109 12.14 44.67 -30.16
N SER A 110 13.38 45.12 -30.28
CA SER A 110 14.55 44.23 -30.31
C SER A 110 14.78 43.51 -28.98
N GLN A 111 14.54 44.20 -27.85
CA GLN A 111 14.62 43.60 -26.52
C GLN A 111 13.51 42.57 -26.29
N ILE A 112 12.28 42.91 -26.68
CA ILE A 112 11.12 41.99 -26.64
C ILE A 112 11.44 40.74 -27.46
N LYS A 113 11.96 40.90 -28.68
CA LYS A 113 12.33 39.76 -29.53
C LYS A 113 13.33 38.82 -28.85
N THR A 114 14.35 39.40 -28.21
CA THR A 114 15.36 38.64 -27.46
C THR A 114 14.73 37.86 -26.30
N GLN A 115 13.78 38.46 -25.58
CA GLN A 115 13.05 37.79 -24.50
C GLN A 115 12.15 36.67 -25.01
N LEU A 116 11.44 36.90 -26.12
CA LEU A 116 10.62 35.87 -26.78
C LEU A 116 11.45 34.69 -27.26
N ASP A 117 12.65 34.95 -27.83
CA ASP A 117 13.57 33.88 -28.23
C ASP A 117 14.08 33.08 -27.03
N ALA A 118 14.27 33.72 -25.88
CA ALA A 118 14.60 33.01 -24.64
C ALA A 118 13.42 32.15 -24.15
N LEU A 119 12.19 32.65 -24.23
CA LEU A 119 10.99 31.89 -23.88
C LEU A 119 10.75 30.71 -24.81
N ALA A 120 10.98 30.89 -26.12
CA ALA A 120 10.86 29.81 -27.10
C ALA A 120 11.89 28.70 -26.88
N LYS A 121 13.12 29.02 -26.46
CA LYS A 121 14.06 27.98 -26.03
C LYS A 121 13.61 27.29 -24.77
N LYS A 122 13.05 28.07 -23.85
CA LYS A 122 12.57 27.57 -22.57
C LYS A 122 11.38 26.64 -22.74
N SER A 123 10.49 26.87 -23.72
CA SER A 123 9.30 26.02 -23.94
C SER A 123 9.61 24.56 -24.27
N ASP A 124 10.83 24.28 -24.72
CA ASP A 124 11.33 22.94 -25.04
C ASP A 124 12.05 22.27 -23.85
N GLU A 125 12.22 22.97 -22.73
CA GLU A 125 12.79 22.40 -21.50
C GLU A 125 11.78 21.47 -20.81
N ALA A 126 12.30 20.52 -20.04
CA ALA A 126 11.47 19.69 -19.19
C ALA A 126 10.71 20.54 -18.14
N PHE A 127 9.56 20.02 -17.72
CA PHE A 127 8.72 20.63 -16.69
C PHE A 127 8.09 21.97 -17.07
N ILE A 128 7.95 22.23 -18.37
CA ILE A 128 7.14 23.34 -18.88
C ILE A 128 5.75 22.81 -19.17
N THR A 129 4.74 23.53 -18.69
CA THR A 129 3.37 23.08 -18.87
C THR A 129 2.85 23.35 -20.28
N LYS A 130 1.85 22.59 -20.74
CA LYS A 130 1.16 22.88 -22.02
C LYS A 130 0.53 24.27 -22.03
N ASP A 131 0.05 24.75 -20.88
CA ASP A 131 -0.50 26.10 -20.74
C ASP A 131 0.59 27.15 -20.94
N ASP A 132 1.76 26.98 -20.31
CA ASP A 132 2.91 27.87 -20.52
C ASP A 132 3.34 27.89 -22.00
N GLN A 133 3.41 26.73 -22.66
CA GLN A 133 3.73 26.63 -24.09
C GLN A 133 2.69 27.39 -24.95
N THR A 134 1.41 27.26 -24.63
CA THR A 134 0.32 27.95 -25.34
C THR A 134 0.44 29.45 -25.17
N GLN A 135 0.66 29.94 -23.95
CA GLN A 135 0.82 31.37 -23.67
C GLN A 135 2.08 31.96 -24.34
N ILE A 136 3.17 31.20 -24.43
CA ILE A 136 4.39 31.60 -25.16
C ILE A 136 4.09 31.77 -26.66
N ASN A 137 3.30 30.87 -27.25
CA ASN A 137 2.89 30.97 -28.65
C ASN A 137 1.98 32.18 -28.87
N GLU A 138 0.96 32.37 -28.03
CA GLU A 138 0.03 33.50 -28.10
C GLU A 138 0.75 34.86 -28.02
N ILE A 139 1.72 35.01 -27.11
CA ILE A 139 2.46 36.27 -26.99
C ILE A 139 3.42 36.49 -28.16
N THR A 140 3.92 35.41 -28.77
CA THR A 140 4.74 35.45 -29.99
C THR A 140 3.90 35.89 -31.20
N GLU A 141 2.65 35.44 -31.31
CA GLU A 141 1.71 35.93 -32.31
C GLU A 141 1.36 37.40 -32.07
N LYS A 142 1.14 37.80 -30.81
CA LYS A 142 0.88 39.20 -30.44
C LYS A 142 2.05 40.11 -30.85
N TYR A 143 3.29 39.66 -30.70
CA TYR A 143 4.46 40.39 -31.19
C TYR A 143 4.39 40.71 -32.69
N GLN A 144 3.90 39.78 -33.52
CA GLN A 144 3.76 40.02 -34.96
C GLN A 144 2.77 41.14 -35.29
N THR A 145 1.74 41.32 -34.46
CA THR A 145 0.77 42.42 -34.63
C THR A 145 1.32 43.79 -34.20
N VAL A 146 2.27 43.81 -33.27
CA VAL A 146 2.89 45.04 -32.74
C VAL A 146 4.16 45.42 -33.51
N PHE A 147 4.86 44.48 -34.15
CA PHE A 147 6.16 44.70 -34.80
C PHE A 147 6.18 45.84 -35.84
N GLY A 148 5.05 46.14 -36.48
CA GLY A 148 4.93 47.19 -37.50
C GLY A 148 4.50 48.56 -36.99
N THR A 149 4.29 48.74 -35.68
CA THR A 149 3.82 50.03 -35.12
C THR A 149 4.93 51.08 -35.09
N SER A 150 4.55 52.35 -35.20
CA SER A 150 5.42 53.50 -34.93
C SER A 150 5.22 54.10 -33.54
N GLU A 151 4.22 53.64 -32.79
CA GLU A 151 3.85 54.18 -31.48
C GLU A 151 4.45 53.34 -30.33
N ILE A 152 4.98 54.00 -29.30
CA ILE A 152 5.65 53.31 -28.18
C ILE A 152 4.70 52.57 -27.22
N THR A 153 3.48 53.06 -27.03
CA THR A 153 2.52 52.54 -26.06
C THR A 153 2.21 51.05 -26.23
N PRO A 154 1.84 50.54 -27.42
CA PRO A 154 1.61 49.11 -27.63
C PRO A 154 2.88 48.25 -27.43
N VAL A 155 4.06 48.78 -27.75
CA VAL A 155 5.35 48.10 -27.54
C VAL A 155 5.61 47.89 -26.04
N ARG A 156 5.41 48.94 -25.22
CA ARG A 156 5.56 48.86 -23.76
C ARG A 156 4.55 47.94 -23.10
N SER A 157 3.30 47.93 -23.59
CA SER A 157 2.29 46.97 -23.12
C SER A 157 2.76 45.53 -23.35
N LEU A 158 3.25 45.23 -24.56
CA LEU A 158 3.77 43.91 -24.88
C LEU A 158 5.01 43.53 -24.05
N ALA A 159 5.94 44.47 -23.84
CA ALA A 159 7.12 44.24 -23.00
C ALA A 159 6.76 43.82 -21.57
N ASN A 160 5.73 44.46 -20.99
CA ASN A 160 5.23 44.11 -19.66
C ASN A 160 4.61 42.71 -19.63
N GLU A 161 3.82 42.37 -20.64
CA GLU A 161 3.22 41.03 -20.76
C GLU A 161 4.29 39.94 -20.91
N VAL A 162 5.30 40.15 -21.76
CA VAL A 162 6.42 39.21 -21.95
C VAL A 162 7.21 39.02 -20.66
N THR A 163 7.49 40.11 -19.96
CA THR A 163 8.18 40.05 -18.65
C THR A 163 7.36 39.31 -17.60
N THR A 164 6.03 39.46 -17.63
CA THR A 164 5.12 38.81 -16.68
C THR A 164 5.03 37.32 -16.95
N LEU A 165 4.86 36.94 -18.22
CA LEU A 165 4.85 35.55 -18.65
C LEU A 165 6.17 34.86 -18.31
N ALA A 166 7.31 35.49 -18.59
CA ALA A 166 8.61 34.89 -18.29
C ALA A 166 8.79 34.51 -16.81
N LYS A 167 8.34 35.39 -15.90
CA LYS A 167 8.34 35.12 -14.46
C LYS A 167 7.36 34.01 -14.09
N ALA A 168 6.19 33.97 -14.71
CA ALA A 168 5.18 32.93 -14.48
C ALA A 168 5.70 31.55 -14.89
N VAL A 169 6.24 31.42 -16.10
CA VAL A 169 6.83 30.18 -16.64
C VAL A 169 7.96 29.67 -15.73
N GLU A 170 8.86 30.55 -15.29
CA GLU A 170 9.93 30.17 -14.36
C GLU A 170 9.40 29.67 -13.01
N ARG A 171 8.38 30.32 -12.47
CA ARG A 171 7.74 29.89 -11.24
C ARG A 171 7.03 28.55 -11.41
N HIS A 172 6.24 28.38 -12.46
CA HIS A 172 5.51 27.13 -12.72
C HIS A 172 6.46 25.95 -12.91
N GLN A 173 7.56 26.13 -13.66
CA GLN A 173 8.60 25.11 -13.82
C GLN A 173 9.22 24.71 -12.47
N LYS A 174 9.56 25.69 -11.62
CA LYS A 174 10.10 25.43 -10.27
C LYS A 174 9.11 24.67 -9.39
N GLU A 175 7.85 25.04 -9.42
CA GLU A 175 6.79 24.37 -8.67
C GLU A 175 6.63 22.92 -9.14
N LEU A 176 6.66 22.68 -10.44
CA LEU A 176 6.53 21.34 -11.02
C LEU A 176 7.73 20.45 -10.69
N ILE A 177 8.96 20.98 -10.80
CA ILE A 177 10.18 20.30 -10.34
C ILE A 177 10.07 19.92 -8.87
N SER A 178 9.59 20.83 -8.01
CA SER A 178 9.43 20.55 -6.57
C SER A 178 8.41 19.43 -6.30
N LEU A 179 7.33 19.33 -7.08
CA LEU A 179 6.37 18.24 -6.97
C LEU A 179 6.98 16.90 -7.40
N VAL A 180 7.75 16.90 -8.49
CA VAL A 180 8.47 15.71 -8.96
C VAL A 180 9.53 15.26 -7.95
N ASP A 181 10.21 16.18 -7.28
CA ASP A 181 11.14 15.84 -6.21
C ASP A 181 10.44 15.18 -5.02
N LYS A 182 9.22 15.61 -4.66
CA LYS A 182 8.40 14.91 -3.66
C LYS A 182 8.01 13.50 -4.11
N LEU A 183 7.68 13.29 -5.39
CA LEU A 183 7.45 11.95 -5.92
C LEU A 183 8.71 11.06 -5.86
N LYS A 184 9.90 11.64 -6.05
CA LYS A 184 11.18 10.94 -5.85
C LYS A 184 11.40 10.57 -4.38
N GLU A 185 11.02 11.43 -3.45
CA GLU A 185 11.05 11.14 -2.00
C GLU A 185 10.05 10.04 -1.62
N ASP A 186 8.83 10.08 -2.15
CA ASP A 186 7.83 9.02 -1.99
C ASP A 186 8.36 7.66 -2.48
N ASN A 187 9.08 7.63 -3.60
CA ASN A 187 9.71 6.41 -4.10
C ASN A 187 10.80 5.89 -3.15
N LYS A 188 11.58 6.78 -2.52
CA LYS A 188 12.56 6.39 -1.48
C LYS A 188 11.86 5.85 -0.22
N ALA A 189 10.74 6.46 0.18
CA ALA A 189 9.92 5.98 1.29
C ALA A 189 9.34 4.60 0.99
N THR A 190 8.84 4.40 -0.23
CA THR A 190 8.39 3.11 -0.76
C THR A 190 9.50 2.05 -0.70
N ASP A 191 10.70 2.37 -1.18
CA ASP A 191 11.86 1.45 -1.13
C ASP A 191 12.28 1.09 0.30
N THR A 192 12.08 2.01 1.24
CA THR A 192 12.33 1.76 2.66
C THR A 192 11.26 0.84 3.25
N LEU A 193 10.00 1.07 2.91
CA LEU A 193 8.86 0.28 3.38
C LEU A 193 8.92 -1.15 2.83
N LEU A 194 9.25 -1.36 1.55
CA LEU A 194 9.40 -2.68 0.93
C LEU A 194 10.44 -3.59 1.60
N LYS A 195 11.39 -3.02 2.35
CA LYS A 195 12.39 -3.78 3.13
C LYS A 195 11.91 -4.18 4.52
N LYS A 196 10.73 -3.71 4.95
CA LYS A 196 10.15 -4.06 6.24
C LYS A 196 9.47 -5.43 6.15
N ASP A 197 9.58 -6.17 7.25
CA ASP A 197 8.78 -7.37 7.45
C ASP A 197 7.29 -7.02 7.61
N TYR A 198 6.44 -8.03 7.52
CA TYR A 198 5.00 -7.93 7.76
C TYR A 198 4.22 -7.09 6.72
N LEU A 199 4.72 -7.09 5.47
CA LEU A 199 3.97 -6.64 4.31
C LEU A 199 3.37 -7.85 3.58
N SER A 200 2.08 -7.78 3.26
CA SER A 200 1.46 -8.78 2.39
C SER A 200 1.98 -8.66 0.96
N GLU A 201 1.83 -9.72 0.16
CA GLU A 201 2.19 -9.68 -1.27
C GLU A 201 1.40 -8.61 -2.04
N ARG A 202 0.15 -8.35 -1.63
CA ARG A 202 -0.66 -7.26 -2.19
C ARG A 202 -0.05 -5.90 -1.88
N ASP A 203 0.33 -5.64 -0.63
CA ASP A 203 0.94 -4.36 -0.23
C ASP A 203 2.25 -4.11 -1.01
N LYS A 204 3.08 -5.15 -1.18
CA LYS A 204 4.33 -5.06 -1.98
C LYS A 204 4.04 -4.75 -3.45
N LYS A 205 3.01 -5.37 -4.03
CA LYS A 205 2.58 -5.12 -5.41
C LYS A 205 2.09 -3.68 -5.57
N ASP A 206 1.22 -3.21 -4.67
CA ASP A 206 0.66 -1.85 -4.71
C ASP A 206 1.78 -0.80 -4.58
N LEU A 207 2.75 -1.00 -3.67
CA LEU A 207 3.95 -0.17 -3.54
C LEU A 207 4.82 -0.17 -4.81
N THR A 208 5.05 -1.33 -5.42
CA THR A 208 5.86 -1.44 -6.64
C THR A 208 5.18 -0.73 -7.82
N GLN A 209 3.87 -0.89 -7.95
CA GLN A 209 3.08 -0.18 -8.97
C GLN A 209 3.09 1.33 -8.72
N ASN A 210 2.91 1.77 -7.47
CA ASN A 210 2.98 3.17 -7.08
C ASN A 210 4.30 3.82 -7.51
N LYS A 211 5.42 3.12 -7.27
CA LYS A 211 6.76 3.55 -7.68
C LYS A 211 6.88 3.70 -9.20
N ALA A 212 6.39 2.72 -9.96
CA ALA A 212 6.43 2.73 -11.42
C ALA A 212 5.61 3.89 -12.01
N VAL A 213 4.43 4.17 -11.45
CA VAL A 213 3.61 5.32 -11.90
C VAL A 213 4.27 6.64 -11.53
N ASN A 214 4.89 6.78 -10.35
CA ASN A 214 5.62 7.99 -9.99
C ASN A 214 6.78 8.28 -10.97
N GLN A 215 7.49 7.23 -11.41
CA GLN A 215 8.63 7.34 -12.31
C GLN A 215 8.29 7.93 -13.68
N THR A 216 7.02 7.87 -14.12
CA THR A 216 6.62 8.44 -15.42
C THR A 216 6.73 9.97 -15.47
N PHE A 217 6.85 10.63 -14.31
CA PHE A 217 6.96 12.09 -14.19
C PHE A 217 8.39 12.58 -13.88
N PHE A 218 9.39 11.69 -13.79
CA PHE A 218 10.70 12.04 -13.22
C PHE A 218 11.61 12.83 -14.14
N GLU A 219 11.50 12.57 -15.44
CA GLU A 219 12.31 13.21 -16.48
C GLU A 219 11.57 14.39 -17.10
N ASP A 220 10.25 14.31 -17.19
CA ASP A 220 9.41 15.35 -17.75
C ASP A 220 7.97 15.26 -17.23
N ALA A 221 7.30 16.41 -17.18
CA ALA A 221 5.88 16.54 -16.88
C ALA A 221 5.37 17.86 -17.47
N ASP A 222 4.19 17.84 -18.08
CA ASP A 222 3.62 19.00 -18.77
C ASP A 222 2.27 19.46 -18.20
N GLU A 223 1.81 18.80 -17.13
CA GLU A 223 0.52 19.06 -16.48
C GLU A 223 0.68 19.05 -14.95
N LYS A 224 0.72 20.25 -14.36
CA LYS A 224 0.93 20.43 -12.92
C LYS A 224 -0.10 19.69 -12.06
N THR A 225 -1.38 19.80 -12.41
CA THR A 225 -2.48 19.18 -11.65
C THR A 225 -2.35 17.66 -11.62
N ALA A 226 -1.95 17.03 -12.72
CA ALA A 226 -1.71 15.59 -12.76
C ALA A 226 -0.59 15.15 -11.79
N VAL A 227 0.50 15.93 -11.71
CA VAL A 227 1.60 15.64 -10.76
C VAL A 227 1.16 15.89 -9.31
N GLU A 228 0.36 16.92 -9.04
CA GLU A 228 -0.20 17.19 -7.72
C GLU A 228 -1.12 16.07 -7.22
N GLU A 229 -2.06 15.63 -8.05
CA GLU A 229 -2.95 14.51 -7.75
C GLU A 229 -2.15 13.24 -7.49
N ARG A 230 -1.18 12.96 -8.37
CA ARG A 230 -0.31 11.79 -8.25
C ARG A 230 0.50 11.81 -6.94
N GLN A 231 1.02 12.97 -6.54
CA GLN A 231 1.74 13.13 -5.29
C GLN A 231 0.84 12.90 -4.08
N SER A 232 -0.40 13.41 -4.13
CA SER A 232 -1.38 13.16 -3.07
C SER A 232 -1.70 11.66 -2.92
N ASP A 233 -1.95 10.98 -4.03
CA ASP A 233 -2.31 9.55 -4.04
C ASP A 233 -1.14 8.69 -3.57
N SER A 234 0.07 8.99 -4.04
CA SER A 234 1.29 8.29 -3.64
C SER A 234 1.53 8.43 -2.13
N ALA A 235 1.49 9.65 -1.60
CA ALA A 235 1.69 9.89 -0.17
C ALA A 235 0.63 9.19 0.70
N LYS A 236 -0.65 9.22 0.29
CA LYS A 236 -1.74 8.53 1.00
C LYS A 236 -1.54 7.02 1.02
N LEU A 237 -1.18 6.41 -0.11
CA LEU A 237 -0.95 4.97 -0.17
C LEU A 237 0.21 4.55 0.74
N ILE A 238 1.33 5.26 0.67
CA ILE A 238 2.51 5.00 1.51
C ILE A 238 2.15 5.10 2.98
N GLU A 239 1.41 6.14 3.39
CA GLU A 239 0.98 6.31 4.77
C GLU A 239 0.07 5.17 5.24
N ASN A 240 -0.93 4.80 4.43
CA ASN A 240 -1.85 3.72 4.75
C ASN A 240 -1.13 2.38 4.91
N ILE A 241 -0.22 2.04 3.99
CA ILE A 241 0.55 0.78 4.08
C ILE A 241 1.53 0.83 5.26
N ARG A 242 2.15 1.98 5.55
CA ARG A 242 3.01 2.15 6.72
C ARG A 242 2.25 1.88 8.02
N GLN A 243 1.09 2.50 8.20
CA GLN A 243 0.26 2.28 9.39
C GLN A 243 -0.20 0.82 9.52
N LYS A 244 -0.62 0.22 8.39
CA LYS A 244 -0.98 -1.20 8.34
C LYS A 244 0.20 -2.10 8.74
N GLN A 245 1.39 -1.83 8.22
CA GLN A 245 2.62 -2.56 8.51
C GLN A 245 2.99 -2.46 10.00
N GLU A 246 2.92 -1.25 10.58
CA GLU A 246 3.20 -1.04 12.01
C GLU A 246 2.19 -1.76 12.91
N ALA A 247 0.90 -1.72 12.58
CA ALA A 247 -0.15 -2.43 13.30
C ALA A 247 0.05 -3.96 13.22
N THR A 248 0.36 -4.48 12.03
CA THR A 248 0.62 -5.90 11.80
C THR A 248 1.87 -6.35 12.58
N ALA A 249 2.96 -5.59 12.52
CA ALA A 249 4.19 -5.91 13.24
C ALA A 249 3.98 -5.97 14.77
N LYS A 250 3.17 -5.05 15.31
CA LYS A 250 2.80 -5.06 16.73
C LYS A 250 2.00 -6.31 17.10
N GLU A 251 1.05 -6.69 16.26
CA GLU A 251 0.23 -7.88 16.48
C GLU A 251 1.04 -9.18 16.41
N PHE A 252 1.91 -9.32 15.40
CA PHE A 252 2.78 -10.48 15.26
C PHE A 252 3.70 -10.64 16.48
N LYS A 253 4.20 -9.54 17.04
CA LYS A 253 4.98 -9.57 18.28
C LYS A 253 4.22 -10.22 19.46
N ASP A 254 2.90 -10.04 19.53
CA ASP A 254 2.07 -10.51 20.64
C ASP A 254 1.53 -11.94 20.44
N TYR A 255 1.33 -12.35 19.17
CA TYR A 255 0.61 -13.58 18.82
C TYR A 255 1.40 -14.58 17.98
N GLU A 256 2.48 -14.22 17.29
CA GLU A 256 3.17 -15.14 16.37
C GLU A 256 3.64 -16.42 17.07
N PHE A 257 4.28 -16.29 18.23
CA PHE A 257 4.74 -17.44 18.99
C PHE A 257 3.57 -18.30 19.51
N LYS A 258 2.51 -17.65 20.00
CA LYS A 258 1.32 -18.34 20.53
C LYS A 258 0.59 -19.11 19.42
N ALA A 259 0.41 -18.49 18.27
CA ALA A 259 -0.19 -19.11 17.09
C ALA A 259 0.61 -20.32 16.62
N LYS A 260 1.94 -20.22 16.51
CA LYS A 260 2.81 -21.36 16.16
C LYS A 260 2.73 -22.48 17.19
N SER A 261 2.63 -22.18 18.49
CA SER A 261 2.45 -23.19 19.54
C SER A 261 1.10 -23.89 19.41
N LEU A 262 0.02 -23.12 19.27
CA LEU A 262 -1.34 -23.66 19.15
C LEU A 262 -1.52 -24.51 17.89
N ILE A 263 -0.92 -24.12 16.75
CA ILE A 263 -0.91 -24.94 15.53
C ILE A 263 -0.23 -26.29 15.78
N LYS A 264 0.90 -26.29 16.51
CA LYS A 264 1.62 -27.52 16.85
C LYS A 264 0.79 -28.41 17.78
N GLU A 265 0.20 -27.84 18.81
CA GLU A 265 -0.67 -28.55 19.76
C GLU A 265 -1.93 -29.10 19.06
N THR A 266 -2.55 -28.32 18.19
CA THR A 266 -3.69 -28.75 17.37
C THR A 266 -3.30 -29.90 16.44
N THR A 267 -2.11 -29.84 15.84
CA THR A 267 -1.61 -30.94 14.99
C THR A 267 -1.46 -32.24 15.79
N LEU A 268 -0.90 -32.17 17.01
CA LEU A 268 -0.82 -33.34 17.89
C LEU A 268 -2.20 -33.88 18.27
N LEU A 269 -3.17 -33.00 18.56
CA LEU A 269 -4.54 -33.43 18.86
C LEU A 269 -5.23 -34.06 17.63
N LEU A 270 -4.97 -33.55 16.42
CA LEU A 270 -5.49 -34.12 15.17
C LEU A 270 -4.88 -35.50 14.88
N ASP A 271 -3.61 -35.71 15.22
CA ASP A 271 -2.90 -36.97 14.96
C ASP A 271 -3.23 -38.06 16.01
N ASP A 272 -3.22 -37.70 17.30
CA ASP A 272 -3.29 -38.67 18.42
C ASP A 272 -4.63 -38.63 19.19
N GLY A 273 -5.51 -37.66 18.91
CA GLY A 273 -6.77 -37.48 19.62
C GLY A 273 -7.88 -38.43 19.19
N ASP A 274 -8.81 -38.72 20.09
CA ASP A 274 -10.05 -39.43 19.79
C ASP A 274 -11.13 -38.42 19.33
N LEU A 275 -10.96 -37.93 18.11
CA LEU A 275 -11.82 -36.91 17.50
C LEU A 275 -12.92 -37.52 16.61
N THR A 276 -14.05 -36.84 16.57
CA THR A 276 -15.10 -37.07 15.57
C THR A 276 -14.73 -36.43 14.23
N LYS A 277 -15.38 -36.86 13.14
CA LYS A 277 -15.13 -36.30 11.81
C LYS A 277 -15.37 -34.78 11.73
N ASP A 278 -16.39 -34.29 12.44
CA ASP A 278 -16.72 -32.87 12.44
C ASP A 278 -15.68 -32.06 13.22
N GLU A 279 -15.26 -32.52 14.41
CA GLU A 279 -14.17 -31.90 15.18
C GLU A 279 -12.85 -31.87 14.38
N THR A 280 -12.50 -32.98 13.70
CA THR A 280 -11.32 -33.03 12.82
C THR A 280 -11.41 -31.99 11.70
N LYS A 281 -12.58 -31.87 11.07
CA LYS A 281 -12.81 -30.92 9.96
C LYS A 281 -12.73 -29.46 10.45
N GLU A 282 -13.38 -29.15 11.56
CA GLU A 282 -13.38 -27.80 12.15
C GLU A 282 -11.97 -27.38 12.55
N LEU A 283 -11.26 -28.21 13.33
CA LEU A 283 -9.87 -27.95 13.74
C LEU A 283 -8.93 -27.81 12.53
N THR A 284 -9.06 -28.68 11.52
CA THR A 284 -8.22 -28.58 10.32
C THR A 284 -8.47 -27.25 9.59
N THR A 285 -9.74 -26.84 9.48
CA THR A 285 -10.11 -25.58 8.82
C THR A 285 -9.55 -24.38 9.58
N ALA A 286 -9.81 -24.29 10.89
CA ALA A 286 -9.32 -23.18 11.72
C ALA A 286 -7.79 -23.14 11.81
N LYS A 287 -7.13 -24.30 11.86
CA LYS A 287 -5.67 -24.41 11.80
C LYS A 287 -5.14 -23.83 10.49
N THR A 288 -5.71 -24.21 9.34
CA THR A 288 -5.31 -23.67 8.03
C THR A 288 -5.54 -22.16 7.93
N THR A 289 -6.66 -21.65 8.47
CA THR A 289 -6.90 -20.20 8.52
C THR A 289 -5.81 -19.48 9.33
N LEU A 290 -5.43 -20.01 10.51
CA LEU A 290 -4.37 -19.42 11.32
C LEU A 290 -2.99 -19.51 10.65
N GLU A 291 -2.70 -20.60 9.94
CA GLU A 291 -1.49 -20.75 9.11
C GLU A 291 -1.45 -19.72 7.97
N ASP A 292 -2.58 -19.48 7.31
CA ASP A 292 -2.71 -18.48 6.26
C ASP A 292 -2.51 -17.06 6.79
N SER A 293 -3.00 -16.77 7.99
CA SER A 293 -2.79 -15.51 8.69
C SER A 293 -1.34 -15.29 9.12
N LEU A 294 -0.64 -16.33 9.60
CA LEU A 294 0.81 -16.28 9.84
C LEU A 294 1.61 -16.06 8.55
N ALA A 295 1.10 -16.55 7.41
CA ALA A 295 1.69 -16.33 6.09
C ALA A 295 1.25 -15.01 5.43
N LEU A 296 0.48 -14.17 6.12
CA LEU A 296 -0.03 -12.87 5.65
C LEU A 296 -0.87 -12.96 4.36
N LYS A 297 -1.58 -14.07 4.14
CA LYS A 297 -2.50 -14.20 2.99
C LYS A 297 -3.76 -13.39 3.25
N ASP A 298 -4.10 -12.49 2.33
CA ASP A 298 -5.26 -11.58 2.42
C ASP A 298 -5.40 -10.87 3.78
N TYR A 299 -4.25 -10.57 4.38
CA TYR A 299 -4.15 -10.18 5.79
C TYR A 299 -4.57 -8.73 6.06
N SER A 300 -5.28 -8.54 7.17
CA SER A 300 -5.59 -7.24 7.76
C SER A 300 -5.17 -7.21 9.25
N PRO A 301 -4.79 -6.04 9.80
CA PRO A 301 -4.48 -5.93 11.22
C PRO A 301 -5.66 -6.42 12.09
N GLY A 302 -5.37 -7.28 13.06
CA GLY A 302 -6.34 -7.96 13.92
C GLY A 302 -6.63 -9.41 13.53
N THR A 303 -6.35 -9.79 12.27
CA THR A 303 -6.69 -11.12 11.75
C THR A 303 -5.94 -12.25 12.48
N LEU A 304 -4.64 -12.09 12.78
CA LEU A 304 -3.88 -13.13 13.49
C LEU A 304 -4.43 -13.38 14.89
N LYS A 305 -4.79 -12.31 15.62
CA LYS A 305 -5.39 -12.40 16.95
C LYS A 305 -6.75 -13.10 16.91
N ASP A 306 -7.60 -12.73 15.96
CA ASP A 306 -8.96 -13.27 15.86
C ASP A 306 -8.94 -14.75 15.47
N ASP A 307 -8.11 -15.13 14.49
CA ASP A 307 -7.94 -16.52 14.10
C ASP A 307 -7.28 -17.37 15.18
N PHE A 308 -6.34 -16.79 15.94
CA PHE A 308 -5.78 -17.44 17.12
C PHE A 308 -6.87 -17.76 18.14
N ALA A 309 -7.70 -16.77 18.50
CA ALA A 309 -8.77 -16.96 19.47
C ALA A 309 -9.83 -17.97 19.00
N ALA A 310 -10.13 -17.99 17.70
CA ALA A 310 -11.04 -18.95 17.09
C ALA A 310 -10.51 -20.38 17.20
N LEU A 311 -9.23 -20.61 16.83
CA LEU A 311 -8.63 -21.93 16.95
C LEU A 311 -8.46 -22.35 18.41
N ASP A 312 -8.08 -21.43 19.30
CA ASP A 312 -7.85 -21.71 20.73
C ASP A 312 -9.13 -22.24 21.39
N SER A 313 -10.26 -21.59 21.11
CA SER A 313 -11.57 -22.03 21.61
C SER A 313 -12.00 -23.39 21.05
N GLN A 314 -11.74 -23.66 19.77
CA GLN A 314 -12.05 -24.95 19.15
C GLN A 314 -11.15 -26.06 19.69
N TYR A 315 -9.85 -25.78 19.83
CA TYR A 315 -8.86 -26.68 20.38
C TYR A 315 -9.23 -27.08 21.81
N ASP A 316 -9.51 -26.12 22.69
CA ASP A 316 -9.88 -26.41 24.09
C ASP A 316 -11.14 -27.28 24.18
N SER A 317 -12.14 -26.98 23.36
CA SER A 317 -13.41 -27.72 23.31
C SER A 317 -13.20 -29.16 22.80
N ALA A 318 -12.46 -29.32 21.69
CA ALA A 318 -12.17 -30.61 21.10
C ALA A 318 -11.24 -31.45 21.98
N LYS A 319 -10.24 -30.83 22.60
CA LYS A 319 -9.32 -31.48 23.53
C LYS A 319 -10.07 -32.03 24.74
N THR A 320 -10.92 -31.21 25.35
CA THR A 320 -11.75 -31.62 26.50
C THR A 320 -12.65 -32.80 26.14
N SER A 321 -13.29 -32.76 24.97
CA SER A 321 -14.15 -33.84 24.48
C SER A 321 -13.37 -35.12 24.16
N SER A 322 -12.21 -35.00 23.52
CA SER A 322 -11.29 -36.09 23.20
C SER A 322 -10.77 -36.77 24.48
N ASP A 323 -10.25 -35.99 25.43
CA ASP A 323 -9.75 -36.49 26.72
C ASP A 323 -10.86 -37.24 27.48
N LYS A 324 -12.10 -36.74 27.43
CA LYS A 324 -13.26 -37.42 28.03
C LYS A 324 -13.56 -38.74 27.35
N ARG A 325 -13.62 -38.79 26.01
CA ARG A 325 -13.86 -40.05 25.26
C ARG A 325 -12.76 -41.08 25.50
N ILE A 326 -11.50 -40.65 25.56
CA ILE A 326 -10.36 -41.52 25.91
C ILE A 326 -10.51 -42.06 27.33
N ALA A 327 -10.86 -41.21 28.30
CA ALA A 327 -11.06 -41.63 29.68
C ALA A 327 -12.25 -42.58 29.83
N ASP A 328 -13.36 -42.33 29.13
CA ASP A 328 -14.55 -43.19 29.15
C ASP A 328 -14.24 -44.56 28.50
N LYS A 329 -13.56 -44.59 27.34
CA LYS A 329 -13.06 -45.83 26.72
C LYS A 329 -12.11 -46.60 27.64
N LYS A 330 -11.23 -45.91 28.36
CA LYS A 330 -10.32 -46.55 29.34
C LYS A 330 -11.11 -47.19 30.49
N LYS A 331 -12.11 -46.49 31.03
CA LYS A 331 -12.98 -47.05 32.08
C LYS A 331 -13.78 -48.25 31.58
N GLU A 332 -14.32 -48.18 30.36
CA GLU A 332 -15.03 -49.30 29.74
C GLU A 332 -14.10 -50.51 29.54
N ALA A 333 -12.87 -50.29 29.05
CA ALA A 333 -11.88 -51.34 28.90
C ALA A 333 -11.44 -51.95 30.24
N GLU A 334 -11.26 -51.14 31.28
CA GLU A 334 -10.96 -51.62 32.65
C GLU A 334 -12.13 -52.43 33.23
N ALA A 335 -13.37 -51.99 33.03
CA ALA A 335 -14.57 -52.70 33.46
C ALA A 335 -14.73 -54.04 32.71
N ALA A 336 -14.52 -54.05 31.40
CA ALA A 336 -14.55 -55.25 30.58
C ALA A 336 -13.43 -56.24 31.00
N ALA A 337 -12.22 -55.75 31.23
CA ALA A 337 -11.10 -56.57 31.70
C ALA A 337 -11.36 -57.14 33.10
N LYS A 338 -12.02 -56.40 33.99
CA LYS A 338 -12.42 -56.89 35.32
C LYS A 338 -13.51 -57.97 35.20
N ALA A 339 -14.53 -57.74 34.37
CA ALA A 339 -15.59 -58.73 34.12
C ALA A 339 -15.02 -60.03 33.53
N GLU A 340 -14.07 -59.93 32.60
CA GLU A 340 -13.39 -61.09 32.02
C GLU A 340 -12.56 -61.85 33.07
N ARG A 341 -11.83 -61.14 33.96
CA ARG A 341 -11.12 -61.78 35.07
C ARG A 341 -12.05 -62.48 36.05
N GLU A 342 -13.20 -61.88 36.38
CA GLU A 342 -14.20 -62.50 37.25
C GLU A 342 -14.83 -63.75 36.61
N LYS A 343 -15.05 -63.73 35.28
CA LYS A 343 -15.53 -64.90 34.54
C LYS A 343 -14.49 -66.02 34.55
N GLN A 344 -13.22 -65.72 34.26
CA GLN A 344 -12.14 -66.71 34.33
C GLN A 344 -11.95 -67.26 35.75
N ALA A 345 -12.10 -66.43 36.79
CA ALA A 345 -12.04 -66.88 38.17
C ALA A 345 -13.20 -67.82 38.53
N LYS A 346 -14.42 -67.57 38.03
CA LYS A 346 -15.57 -68.48 38.19
C LYS A 346 -15.36 -69.81 37.46
N GLU A 347 -14.92 -69.76 36.21
CA GLU A 347 -14.63 -70.99 35.43
C GLU A 347 -13.52 -71.83 36.09
N GLN A 348 -12.49 -71.20 36.66
CA GLN A 348 -11.47 -71.91 37.43
C GLN A 348 -12.00 -72.48 38.76
N ALA A 349 -12.88 -71.76 39.45
CA ALA A 349 -13.51 -72.26 40.68
C ALA A 349 -14.43 -73.45 40.40
N GLU A 350 -15.24 -73.40 39.34
CA GLU A 350 -16.10 -74.51 38.90
C GLU A 350 -15.27 -75.73 38.45
N ALA A 351 -14.14 -75.52 37.74
CA ALA A 351 -13.21 -76.59 37.39
C ALA A 351 -12.55 -77.22 38.63
N ALA A 352 -12.20 -76.43 39.65
CA ALA A 352 -11.67 -76.92 40.92
C ALA A 352 -12.72 -77.68 41.74
N GLU A 353 -14.00 -77.29 41.68
CA GLU A 353 -15.12 -77.98 42.33
C GLU A 353 -15.43 -79.32 41.63
N GLN A 354 -15.38 -79.38 40.30
CA GLN A 354 -15.44 -80.65 39.55
C GLN A 354 -14.25 -81.57 39.86
N ALA A 355 -13.04 -81.02 40.03
CA ALA A 355 -11.88 -81.81 40.44
C ALA A 355 -12.05 -82.42 41.84
N LYS A 356 -12.60 -81.68 42.80
CA LYS A 356 -12.94 -82.21 44.14
C LYS A 356 -14.07 -83.26 44.10
N ALA A 357 -15.09 -83.07 43.26
CA ALA A 357 -16.14 -84.06 43.08
C ALA A 357 -15.62 -85.38 42.48
N ASN A 358 -14.62 -85.32 41.59
CA ASN A 358 -13.93 -86.50 41.08
C ASN A 358 -13.00 -87.16 42.12
N GLU A 359 -12.39 -86.39 43.04
CA GLU A 359 -11.64 -86.95 44.17
C GLU A 359 -12.54 -87.65 45.20
N GLU A 360 -13.74 -87.11 45.48
CA GLU A 360 -14.72 -87.75 46.35
C GLU A 360 -15.36 -89.00 45.69
N ALA A 361 -15.57 -89.00 44.37
CA ALA A 361 -16.00 -90.19 43.64
C ALA A 361 -14.93 -91.30 43.62
N ASN A 362 -13.64 -90.94 43.64
CA ASN A 362 -12.55 -91.91 43.77
C ASN A 362 -12.34 -92.43 45.20
N GLN A 363 -12.71 -91.66 46.24
CA GLN A 363 -12.67 -92.14 47.62
C GLN A 363 -13.82 -93.10 47.99
N ALA A 364 -14.94 -93.10 47.25
CA ALA A 364 -16.04 -94.04 47.48
C ALA A 364 -15.74 -95.50 47.06
N ASN A 365 -14.68 -95.75 46.27
CA ASN A 365 -14.27 -97.11 45.84
C ASN A 365 -13.11 -97.71 46.63
N ALA A 366 -12.58 -97.02 47.66
CA ALA A 366 -11.40 -97.46 48.42
C ALA A 366 -11.73 -98.21 49.72
N ASN A 367 -12.83 -98.96 49.77
CA ASN A 367 -13.23 -99.75 50.94
C ASN A 367 -13.47 -101.24 50.62
N GLN A 368 -12.58 -101.84 49.83
CA GLN A 368 -12.39 -103.29 49.79
C GLN A 368 -11.02 -103.63 50.35
N ALA A 369 -11.01 -104.32 51.49
CA ALA A 369 -9.82 -104.97 52.01
C ALA A 369 -9.20 -105.86 50.93
N THR A 370 -7.93 -105.66 50.65
CA THR A 370 -7.16 -106.48 49.71
C THR A 370 -7.28 -107.95 50.14
N PRO A 371 -7.80 -108.86 49.31
CA PRO A 371 -7.96 -110.26 49.69
C PRO A 371 -6.60 -110.91 49.96
N SER A 372 -6.48 -111.60 51.09
CA SER A 372 -5.24 -112.25 51.51
C SER A 372 -4.95 -113.51 50.68
N PRO A 373 -3.69 -113.78 50.31
CA PRO A 373 -3.31 -115.03 49.65
C PRO A 373 -3.65 -116.26 50.49
N SER A 374 -4.07 -117.35 49.85
CA SER A 374 -4.33 -118.64 50.53
C SER A 374 -3.13 -119.58 50.39
N LEU A 375 -2.79 -120.31 51.45
CA LEU A 375 -1.70 -121.29 51.43
C LEU A 375 -2.23 -122.65 50.93
N VAL A 376 -1.69 -123.15 49.82
CA VAL A 376 -2.01 -124.46 49.23
C VAL A 376 -0.73 -125.30 49.18
N GLY A 377 -0.57 -126.20 50.14
CA GLY A 377 0.69 -126.93 50.34
C GLY A 377 1.80 -125.99 50.82
N GLU A 378 2.94 -125.95 50.12
CA GLU A 378 4.06 -125.03 50.38
C GLU A 378 4.00 -123.71 49.56
N TRP A 379 2.88 -123.42 48.89
CA TRP A 379 2.75 -122.30 47.96
C TRP A 379 1.58 -121.38 48.34
N TYR A 380 1.80 -120.08 48.35
CA TYR A 380 0.76 -119.07 48.47
C TYR A 380 0.16 -118.80 47.10
N GLN A 381 -1.15 -119.00 46.97
CA GLN A 381 -1.92 -118.76 45.77
C GLN A 381 -2.54 -117.37 45.80
N ALA A 382 -2.42 -116.65 44.68
CA ALA A 382 -3.06 -115.35 44.52
C ALA A 382 -4.60 -115.52 44.54
N PRO A 383 -5.35 -114.61 45.18
CA PRO A 383 -6.80 -114.60 45.13
C PRO A 383 -7.31 -114.51 43.68
N ALA A 384 -8.54 -114.97 43.46
CA ALA A 384 -9.18 -114.83 42.14
C ALA A 384 -9.25 -113.34 41.75
N GLY A 385 -8.85 -113.02 40.52
CA GLY A 385 -8.74 -111.64 40.05
C GLY A 385 -7.39 -110.96 40.32
N TYR A 386 -6.41 -111.66 40.91
CA TYR A 386 -5.10 -111.11 41.27
C TYR A 386 -3.93 -111.98 40.81
N LYS A 387 -2.76 -111.33 40.65
CA LYS A 387 -1.47 -111.94 40.37
C LYS A 387 -0.38 -111.36 41.27
N PHE A 388 0.65 -112.16 41.56
CA PHE A 388 1.86 -111.69 42.20
C PHE A 388 2.82 -111.10 41.17
N LEU A 389 3.15 -109.82 41.29
CA LEU A 389 4.17 -109.12 40.49
C LEU A 389 5.51 -109.15 41.22
N LYS A 390 6.54 -109.65 40.54
CA LYS A 390 7.93 -109.39 40.95
C LYS A 390 8.40 -108.10 40.29
N VAL A 391 8.33 -107.00 41.04
CA VAL A 391 8.60 -105.62 40.57
C VAL A 391 9.94 -105.53 39.83
N GLU A 392 11.01 -106.09 40.39
CA GLU A 392 12.36 -106.08 39.80
C GLU A 392 12.44 -106.69 38.39
N SER A 393 11.58 -107.66 38.10
CA SER A 393 11.62 -108.41 36.84
C SER A 393 10.46 -108.10 35.90
N GLY A 394 9.47 -107.31 36.34
CA GLY A 394 8.25 -107.03 35.58
C GLY A 394 7.46 -108.29 35.20
N LYS A 395 7.55 -109.36 36.02
CA LYS A 395 6.93 -110.67 35.76
C LYS A 395 5.84 -111.00 36.75
N THR A 396 4.73 -111.55 36.25
CA THR A 396 3.56 -111.95 37.05
C THR A 396 3.48 -113.45 37.25
N TYR A 397 2.96 -113.89 38.41
CA TYR A 397 2.84 -115.30 38.83
C TYR A 397 1.51 -115.53 39.55
N GLY A 398 0.90 -116.72 39.44
CA GLY A 398 -0.30 -117.07 40.19
C GLY A 398 -0.01 -117.70 41.55
N GLN A 399 1.18 -118.26 41.77
CA GLN A 399 1.59 -118.85 43.05
C GLN A 399 3.05 -118.56 43.40
N VAL A 400 3.35 -118.29 44.67
CA VAL A 400 4.71 -117.98 45.18
C VAL A 400 4.98 -118.64 46.53
N LYS A 401 6.24 -118.97 46.85
CA LYS A 401 6.57 -119.53 48.18
C LYS A 401 6.61 -118.49 49.30
N ILE A 402 7.03 -117.27 48.98
CA ILE A 402 7.20 -116.16 49.95
C ILE A 402 6.49 -114.94 49.37
N PRO A 403 5.23 -114.66 49.77
CA PRO A 403 4.41 -113.59 49.18
C PRO A 403 4.96 -112.19 49.45
N GLU A 404 5.72 -111.99 50.55
CA GLU A 404 6.34 -110.71 50.91
C GLU A 404 7.33 -110.19 49.86
N ASN A 405 7.89 -111.07 49.03
CA ASN A 405 8.81 -110.70 47.95
C ASN A 405 8.09 -110.27 46.66
N PHE A 406 6.75 -110.20 46.67
CA PHE A 406 5.93 -109.90 45.51
C PHE A 406 4.82 -108.92 45.86
N THR A 407 4.44 -108.08 44.90
CA THR A 407 3.31 -107.17 45.05
C THR A 407 2.06 -107.83 44.49
N LEU A 408 0.97 -107.87 45.25
CA LEU A 408 -0.31 -108.37 44.75
C LEU A 408 -0.96 -107.27 43.88
N ILE A 409 -1.14 -107.55 42.60
CA ILE A 409 -1.77 -106.65 41.63
C ILE A 409 -3.01 -107.31 41.03
N THR A 410 -3.96 -106.53 40.53
CA THR A 410 -5.16 -107.04 39.85
C THR A 410 -4.81 -107.68 38.50
N ASP A 411 -5.67 -108.57 37.99
CA ASP A 411 -5.51 -109.14 36.65
C ASP A 411 -5.48 -108.06 35.56
N SER A 412 -6.20 -106.94 35.75
CA SER A 412 -6.17 -105.81 34.83
C SER A 412 -4.81 -105.13 34.81
N GLU A 413 -4.21 -104.89 35.97
CA GLU A 413 -2.85 -104.33 36.07
C GLU A 413 -1.81 -105.31 35.53
N ALA A 414 -2.04 -106.62 35.71
CA ALA A 414 -1.15 -107.67 35.22
C ALA A 414 -1.03 -107.72 33.69
N GLN A 415 -1.99 -107.17 32.92
CA GLN A 415 -1.91 -107.11 31.46
C GLN A 415 -0.74 -106.25 30.94
N SER A 416 -0.28 -105.30 31.75
CA SER A 416 0.88 -104.46 31.45
C SER A 416 2.23 -105.16 31.71
N TYR A 417 2.20 -106.39 32.23
CA TYR A 417 3.38 -107.16 32.61
C TYR A 417 3.42 -108.53 31.93
N SER A 418 4.61 -109.11 31.84
CA SER A 418 4.79 -110.40 31.17
C SER A 418 4.63 -111.58 32.14
N PRO A 419 3.97 -112.70 31.75
CA PRO A 419 3.90 -113.90 32.59
C PRO A 419 5.30 -114.50 32.84
N GLY A 420 5.63 -114.77 34.11
CA GLY A 420 6.85 -115.48 34.48
C GLY A 420 6.78 -116.99 34.25
N HIS A 421 7.93 -117.66 34.14
CA HIS A 421 8.04 -119.11 34.06
C HIS A 421 8.38 -119.70 35.44
N GLY A 422 7.95 -120.93 35.72
CA GLY A 422 8.18 -121.59 37.02
C GLY A 422 9.67 -121.76 37.34
N ASN A 423 10.11 -121.26 38.49
CA ASN A 423 11.55 -121.16 38.83
C ASN A 423 11.91 -121.60 40.26
N GLY A 424 11.14 -122.54 40.84
CA GLY A 424 11.39 -123.07 42.18
C GLY A 424 10.91 -122.18 43.35
N TYR A 425 10.72 -120.87 43.10
CA TYR A 425 10.23 -119.89 44.08
C TYR A 425 8.90 -119.23 43.68
N ALA A 426 8.57 -119.21 42.39
CA ALA A 426 7.30 -118.74 41.83
C ALA A 426 6.86 -119.64 40.66
N LYS A 427 5.55 -119.73 40.40
CA LYS A 427 4.98 -120.42 39.24
C LYS A 427 3.64 -119.78 38.82
N GLN A 428 3.21 -120.04 37.59
CA GLN A 428 1.94 -119.53 37.07
C GLN A 428 0.74 -120.09 37.84
#